data_AF-A0A9P6LCL4-F1
#
_entry.id   AF-A0A9P6LCL4-F1
#
_cell.length_a   1.000
_cell.length_b   1.000
_cell.length_c   1.000
_cell.angle_alpha   90.00
_cell.angle_beta   90.00
_cell.angle_gamma   90.00
#
_symmetry.space_group_name_H-M   'P 1'
#
loop_
_entity.id
_entity.type
_entity.pdbx_description
1 polymer ?
#
loop_
_entity_poly.entity_id
_entity_poly.type
_entity_poly.pdbx_seq_one_letter_code
_entity_poly.pdbx_strand_id
1 'polypeptide(L)'
;MSDTPTERPKPVRKSTLDPDTVDKLDKAISHRPEKQELLEKNILKDDTVAPALQAAREQLQRAQLEDKIDHGLQSRPKADDLVKKGILQADEAPPS
;
A
#
# COMPACT_ATOMS: atom_id res chain seq x y z
N MET A 1 36.58 36.88 55.91
CA MET A 1 36.59 37.24 54.47
C MET A 1 37.07 36.03 53.71
N SER A 2 36.16 35.23 53.18
CA SER A 2 36.47 34.06 52.37
C SER A 2 35.39 33.95 51.30
N ASP A 3 35.60 34.66 50.20
CA ASP A 3 34.81 34.56 48.98
C ASP A 3 35.12 33.22 48.29
N THR A 4 34.12 32.35 48.19
CA THR A 4 34.16 31.22 47.24
C THR A 4 33.44 31.64 45.95
N PRO A 5 34.05 31.46 44.76
CA PRO A 5 33.40 31.82 43.51
C PRO A 5 32.24 30.86 43.24
N THR A 6 31.02 31.38 43.27
CA THR A 6 29.83 30.62 42.84
C THR A 6 29.85 30.52 41.30
N GLU A 7 30.24 29.36 40.78
CA GLU A 7 30.15 29.07 39.34
C GLU A 7 28.68 28.87 38.94
N ARG A 8 28.21 29.63 37.94
CA ARG A 8 26.84 29.53 37.43
C ARG A 8 26.64 28.21 36.69
N PRO A 9 25.61 27.42 37.00
CA PRO A 9 25.37 26.14 36.34
C PRO A 9 25.06 26.36 34.85
N LYS A 10 25.86 25.71 33.97
CA LYS A 10 25.63 25.72 32.53
C LYS A 10 24.34 24.94 32.22
N PRO A 11 23.42 25.47 31.40
CA PRO A 11 22.17 24.78 31.10
C PRO A 11 22.44 23.51 30.30
N VAL A 12 22.23 22.36 30.93
CA VAL A 12 22.25 21.05 30.26
C VAL A 12 20.93 20.91 29.50
N ARG A 13 20.99 20.88 28.17
CA ARG A 13 19.83 20.58 27.32
C ARG A 13 19.44 19.12 27.52
N LYS A 14 18.48 18.86 28.41
CA LYS A 14 17.85 17.54 28.53
C LYS A 14 16.93 17.36 27.32
N SER A 15 17.02 16.24 26.62
CA SER A 15 16.05 15.90 25.57
C SER A 15 14.66 15.86 26.20
N THR A 16 13.68 16.54 25.60
CA THR A 16 12.28 16.57 26.06
C THR A 16 11.54 15.25 25.82
N LEU A 17 12.26 14.20 25.41
CA LEU A 17 11.72 12.91 25.01
C LEU A 17 11.90 11.93 26.17
N ASP A 18 10.80 11.25 26.53
CA ASP A 18 10.83 10.21 27.55
C ASP A 18 11.71 9.03 27.09
N PRO A 19 12.56 8.47 27.97
CA PRO A 19 13.48 7.39 27.60
C PRO A 19 12.73 6.14 27.10
N ASP A 20 11.59 5.82 27.70
CA ASP A 20 10.74 4.69 27.26
C ASP A 20 10.24 4.86 25.82
N THR A 21 10.03 6.11 25.38
CA THR A 21 9.59 6.42 24.02
C THR A 21 10.72 6.18 23.03
N VAL A 22 11.96 6.50 23.40
CA VAL A 22 13.16 6.25 22.60
C VAL A 22 13.36 4.74 22.42
N ASP A 23 13.32 3.98 23.51
CA ASP A 23 13.51 2.52 23.47
C ASP A 23 12.44 1.81 22.63
N LYS A 24 11.18 2.27 22.71
CA LYS A 24 10.09 1.74 21.88
C LYS A 24 10.29 2.07 20.40
N LEU A 25 10.72 3.29 20.08
CA LEU A 25 10.97 3.72 18.72
C LEU A 25 12.11 2.92 18.09
N ASP A 26 13.22 2.74 18.80
CA ASP A 26 14.37 1.98 18.31
C ASP A 26 13.98 0.53 17.97
N LYS A 27 13.19 -0.11 18.84
CA LYS A 27 12.64 -1.45 18.57
C LYS A 27 11.72 -1.46 17.35
N ALA A 28 10.88 -0.45 17.16
CA ALA A 28 9.98 -0.38 16.01
C ALA A 28 10.74 -0.17 14.70
N ILE A 29 11.80 0.63 14.72
CA ILE A 29 12.67 0.88 13.56
C ILE A 29 13.46 -0.39 13.21
N SER A 30 13.97 -1.13 14.20
CA SER A 30 14.75 -2.36 13.96
C SER A 30 13.93 -3.49 13.34
N HIS A 31 12.62 -3.53 13.61
CA HIS A 31 11.69 -4.54 13.06
C HIS A 31 10.89 -4.02 11.86
N ARG A 32 11.28 -2.89 11.29
CA ARG A 32 10.57 -2.29 10.16
C ARG A 32 10.68 -3.21 8.93
N PRO A 33 9.55 -3.58 8.28
CA PRO A 33 9.57 -4.33 7.04
C PRO A 33 10.25 -3.57 5.90
N GLU A 34 10.86 -4.33 4.98
CA GLU A 34 11.48 -3.77 3.78
C GLU A 34 10.42 -3.21 2.82
N LYS A 35 10.83 -2.21 2.01
CA LYS A 35 9.93 -1.58 1.04
C LYS A 35 9.26 -2.61 0.11
N GLN A 36 10.05 -3.57 -0.38
CA GLN A 36 9.58 -4.60 -1.31
C GLN A 36 8.48 -5.47 -0.71
N GLU A 37 8.62 -5.87 0.57
CA GLU A 37 7.62 -6.67 1.28
C GLU A 37 6.28 -5.92 1.40
N LEU A 38 6.33 -4.60 1.61
CA LEU A 38 5.14 -3.76 1.66
C LEU A 38 4.45 -3.65 0.29
N LEU A 39 5.20 -3.66 -0.81
CA LEU A 39 4.66 -3.66 -2.17
C LEU A 39 3.96 -4.99 -2.49
N GLU A 40 4.60 -6.10 -2.16
CA GLU A 40 4.05 -7.46 -2.37
C GLU A 40 2.76 -7.68 -1.60
N LYS A 41 2.69 -7.15 -0.38
CA LYS A 41 1.47 -7.17 0.46
C LYS A 41 0.43 -6.13 0.04
N ASN A 42 0.67 -5.37 -1.03
CA ASN A 42 -0.20 -4.27 -1.51
C ASN A 42 -0.48 -3.20 -0.45
N ILE A 43 0.39 -3.06 0.55
CA ILE A 43 0.31 -2.03 1.59
C ILE A 43 0.88 -0.71 1.05
N LEU A 44 2.04 -0.79 0.40
CA LEU A 44 2.61 0.31 -0.34
C LEU A 44 2.28 0.11 -1.82
N LYS A 45 1.82 1.16 -2.51
CA LYS A 45 1.59 1.12 -3.96
C LYS A 45 2.92 1.38 -4.66
N ASP A 46 3.26 0.55 -5.65
CA ASP A 46 4.47 0.78 -6.47
C ASP A 46 4.14 1.81 -7.54
N ASP A 47 4.19 3.09 -7.18
CA ASP A 47 3.83 4.18 -8.08
C ASP A 47 4.99 5.15 -8.28
N THR A 48 5.27 5.44 -9.55
CA THR A 48 6.09 6.58 -10.00
C THR A 48 5.36 7.91 -9.83
N VAL A 49 4.09 7.86 -9.46
CA VAL A 49 3.19 9.01 -9.31
C VAL A 49 3.30 9.60 -7.91
N ALA A 50 3.22 10.94 -7.83
CA ALA A 50 3.30 11.65 -6.56
C ALA A 50 2.26 11.11 -5.53
N PRO A 51 2.61 11.03 -4.23
CA PRO A 51 1.71 10.46 -3.21
C PRO A 51 0.31 11.08 -3.17
N ALA A 52 0.20 12.39 -3.42
CA ALA A 52 -1.08 13.10 -3.43
C ALA A 52 -2.03 12.68 -4.57
N LEU A 53 -1.50 12.09 -5.66
CA LEU A 53 -2.27 11.72 -6.85
C LEU A 53 -2.57 10.21 -6.93
N GLN A 54 -2.02 9.39 -6.04
CA GLN A 54 -2.20 7.94 -6.06
C GLN A 54 -3.68 7.55 -5.96
N ALA A 55 -4.44 8.22 -5.09
CA ALA A 55 -5.87 7.98 -4.93
C ALA A 55 -6.65 8.28 -6.22
N ALA A 56 -6.35 9.39 -6.90
CA ALA A 56 -7.01 9.76 -8.15
C ALA A 56 -6.68 8.76 -9.29
N ARG A 57 -5.42 8.29 -9.35
CA ARG A 57 -5.00 7.26 -10.30
C ARG A 57 -5.76 5.95 -10.08
N GLU A 58 -5.88 5.49 -8.83
CA GLU A 58 -6.58 4.24 -8.50
C GLU A 58 -8.07 4.33 -8.85
N GLN A 59 -8.72 5.47 -8.56
CA GLN A 59 -10.11 5.72 -8.96
C GLN A 59 -10.27 5.66 -10.48
N LEU A 60 -9.39 6.30 -11.24
CA LEU A 60 -9.43 6.24 -12.71
C LEU A 60 -9.20 4.83 -13.23
N GLN A 61 -8.21 4.11 -12.71
CA GLN A 61 -7.90 2.74 -13.10
C GLN A 61 -9.10 1.81 -12.83
N ARG A 62 -9.77 2.01 -11.70
CA ARG A 62 -10.98 1.26 -11.35
C ARG A 62 -12.13 1.55 -12.32
N ALA A 63 -12.43 2.81 -12.58
CA ALA A 63 -13.50 3.18 -13.53
C ALA A 63 -13.23 2.60 -14.93
N GLN A 64 -12.00 2.71 -15.43
CA GLN A 64 -11.61 2.11 -16.70
C GLN A 64 -11.76 0.58 -16.71
N LEU A 65 -11.50 -0.09 -15.59
CA LEU A 65 -11.67 -1.53 -15.47
C LEU A 65 -13.15 -1.92 -15.46
N GLU A 66 -13.97 -1.18 -14.72
CA GLU A 66 -15.43 -1.34 -14.69
C GLU A 66 -16.01 -1.23 -16.10
N ASP A 67 -15.69 -0.15 -16.84
CA ASP A 67 -16.14 0.05 -18.21
C ASP A 67 -15.73 -1.10 -19.15
N LYS A 68 -14.48 -1.58 -19.03
CA LYS A 68 -13.97 -2.70 -19.84
C LYS A 68 -14.70 -4.01 -19.53
N ILE A 69 -14.96 -4.27 -18.26
CA ILE A 69 -15.68 -5.48 -17.83
C ILE A 69 -17.12 -5.41 -18.35
N ASP A 70 -17.80 -4.27 -18.19
CA ASP A 70 -19.18 -4.10 -18.65
C ASP A 70 -19.31 -4.33 -20.15
N HIS A 71 -18.39 -3.78 -20.93
CA HIS A 71 -18.35 -4.02 -22.38
C HIS A 71 -18.09 -5.50 -22.73
N GLY A 72 -17.19 -6.16 -22.00
CA GLY A 72 -16.92 -7.60 -22.14
C GLY A 72 -18.12 -8.47 -21.79
N LEU A 73 -18.92 -8.06 -20.80
CA LEU A 73 -20.13 -8.77 -20.39
C LEU A 73 -21.26 -8.60 -21.40
N GLN A 74 -21.42 -7.40 -21.96
CA GLN A 74 -22.41 -7.14 -23.02
C GLN A 74 -22.12 -7.95 -24.29
N SER A 75 -20.84 -8.11 -24.64
CA SER A 75 -20.39 -8.84 -25.81
C SER A 75 -20.11 -10.33 -25.54
N ARG A 76 -20.49 -10.83 -24.35
CA ARG A 76 -20.18 -12.19 -23.92
C ARG A 76 -20.81 -13.23 -24.86
N PRO A 77 -20.01 -14.06 -25.56
CA PRO A 77 -20.53 -15.09 -26.46
C PRO A 77 -21.24 -16.20 -25.67
N LYS A 78 -22.30 -16.76 -26.26
CA LYS A 78 -23.02 -17.89 -25.67
C LYS A 78 -22.17 -19.17 -25.76
N ALA A 79 -22.45 -20.13 -24.90
CA ALA A 79 -21.78 -21.44 -24.91
C ALA A 79 -21.86 -22.11 -26.29
N ASP A 80 -23.03 -22.09 -26.94
CA ASP A 80 -23.23 -22.65 -28.28
C ASP A 80 -22.30 -22.02 -29.34
N ASP A 81 -22.10 -20.70 -29.27
CA ASP A 81 -21.23 -19.99 -30.19
C ASP A 81 -19.75 -20.35 -29.96
N LEU A 82 -19.38 -20.68 -28.72
CA LEU A 82 -18.04 -21.18 -28.37
C LEU A 82 -17.84 -22.63 -28.84
N VAL A 83 -18.88 -23.48 -28.76
CA VAL A 83 -18.84 -24.86 -29.29
C VAL A 83 -18.70 -24.85 -30.81
N LYS A 84 -19.47 -24.01 -31.52
CA LYS A 84 -19.35 -23.85 -32.98
C LYS A 84 -17.96 -23.39 -33.42
N LYS A 85 -17.31 -22.56 -32.60
CA LYS A 85 -15.94 -22.08 -32.85
C LYS A 85 -14.86 -23.08 -32.41
N GLY A 86 -15.24 -24.24 -31.85
CA GLY A 86 -14.32 -25.26 -31.36
C GLY A 86 -13.54 -24.87 -30.10
N ILE A 87 -13.97 -23.82 -29.39
CA ILE A 87 -13.34 -23.32 -28.16
C ILE A 87 -13.85 -24.11 -26.94
N LEU A 88 -15.13 -24.51 -26.95
CA LEU A 88 -15.76 -25.29 -25.89
C LEU A 88 -16.16 -26.67 -26.46
N GLN A 89 -15.96 -27.74 -25.68
CA GLN A 89 -16.43 -29.07 -26.06
C GLN A 89 -17.93 -29.22 -25.73
N ALA A 90 -18.68 -29.97 -26.54
CA ALA A 90 -20.12 -30.11 -26.37
C ALA A 90 -20.53 -30.79 -25.04
N ASP A 91 -19.65 -31.62 -24.47
CA ASP A 91 -19.86 -32.31 -23.18
C ASP A 91 -19.56 -31.42 -21.95
N GLU A 92 -18.87 -30.30 -22.16
CA GLU A 92 -18.44 -29.36 -21.10
C GLU A 92 -19.34 -28.12 -21.04
N ALA A 93 -20.33 -28.02 -21.93
CA ALA A 93 -21.28 -26.91 -21.93
C ALA A 93 -22.19 -26.99 -20.69
N PRO A 94 -22.33 -25.89 -19.90
CA PRO A 94 -23.19 -25.90 -18.73
C PRO A 94 -24.64 -26.19 -19.14
N PRO A 95 -25.39 -27.01 -18.36
CA PRO A 95 -26.80 -27.28 -18.65
C PRO A 95 -27.58 -25.96 -18.64
N SER A 96 -28.46 -25.80 -19.63
CA SER A 96 -29.29 -24.60 -19.83
C SER A 96 -30.22 -24.31 -18.66
#